data_AF-A0A7K3CVI1-F1
#
_entry.id   AF-A0A7K3CVI1-F1
#
_cell.length_a   1.000
_cell.length_b   1.000
_cell.length_c   1.000
_cell.angle_alpha   90.00
_cell.angle_beta   90.00
_cell.angle_gamma   90.00
#
_symmetry.space_group_name_H-M   'P 1'
#
loop_
_entity.id
_entity.type
_entity.pdbx_description
1 polymer ?
#
loop_
_entity_poly.entity_id
_entity_poly.type
_entity_poly.pdbx_seq_one_letter_code
_entity_poly.pdbx_strand_id
1 'polypeptide(L)'
;ADAYETLADLGYGYGPAFQGLRALWRDGDEMFAEVQLPVDADEFGVHPALLDAALHPLPSGDLWVPFSWSGVRLHSVGATALRVRLSRDADGAVRLVAFDGAGVPVVSVDELRLQKMSREQLGAAVAGGDPLYEVRWVDVPVPA
;
A
#
# COMPACT_ATOMS: atom_id res chain seq x y z
N ALA A 1 -7.68 -13.93 15.45
CA ALA A 1 -8.31 -12.93 14.57
C ALA A 1 -7.54 -12.92 13.28
N ASP A 2 -8.23 -12.84 12.15
CA ASP A 2 -7.58 -12.66 10.87
C ASP A 2 -6.81 -11.33 10.89
N ALA A 3 -5.61 -11.28 10.32
CA ALA A 3 -4.82 -10.05 10.25
C ALA A 3 -5.61 -8.94 9.54
N TYR A 4 -6.42 -9.31 8.54
CA TYR A 4 -7.24 -8.36 7.80
C TYR A 4 -8.48 -7.89 8.54
N GLU A 5 -9.05 -8.69 9.46
CA GLU A 5 -10.08 -8.22 10.38
C GLU A 5 -9.52 -7.13 11.31
N THR A 6 -8.30 -7.34 11.83
CA THR A 6 -7.63 -6.36 12.71
C THR A 6 -7.36 -5.05 11.97
N LEU A 7 -6.91 -5.13 10.71
CA LEU A 7 -6.72 -3.95 9.87
C LEU A 7 -8.07 -3.26 9.55
N ALA A 8 -9.14 -4.02 9.30
CA ALA A 8 -10.46 -3.46 9.08
C ALA A 8 -10.99 -2.69 10.31
N ASP A 9 -10.75 -3.20 11.52
CA ASP A 9 -11.10 -2.52 12.77
C ASP A 9 -10.36 -1.17 12.90
N LEU A 10 -9.08 -1.11 12.49
CA LEU A 10 -8.31 0.13 12.43
C LEU A 10 -8.77 1.11 11.32
N GLY A 11 -9.61 0.66 10.37
CA GLY A 11 -10.14 1.48 9.29
C GLY A 11 -9.57 1.21 7.90
N TYR A 12 -8.75 0.17 7.74
CA TYR A 12 -8.27 -0.25 6.43
C TYR A 12 -9.32 -1.14 5.73
N GLY A 13 -10.00 -0.57 4.73
CA GLY A 13 -10.99 -1.29 3.91
C GLY A 13 -10.36 -2.09 2.76
N TYR A 14 -9.34 -2.92 3.03
CA TYR A 14 -8.65 -3.66 1.99
C TYR A 14 -9.56 -4.70 1.33
N GLY A 15 -9.84 -4.51 0.04
CA GLY A 15 -10.54 -5.50 -0.79
C GLY A 15 -9.64 -6.69 -1.15
N PRO A 16 -10.21 -7.76 -1.75
CA PRO A 16 -9.51 -9.03 -1.99
C PRO A 16 -8.18 -8.90 -2.74
N ALA A 17 -8.09 -7.97 -3.70
CA ALA A 17 -6.86 -7.73 -4.47
C ALA A 17 -5.68 -7.24 -3.61
N PHE A 18 -5.96 -6.57 -2.50
CA PHE A 18 -4.96 -6.03 -1.57
C PHE A 18 -4.70 -6.97 -0.39
N GLN A 19 -5.42 -8.09 -0.29
CA GLN A 19 -5.25 -9.05 0.80
C GLN A 19 -4.13 -10.08 0.51
N GLY A 20 -2.93 -9.58 0.18
CA GLY A 20 -1.78 -10.38 -0.25
C GLY A 20 -0.86 -10.91 0.87
N LEU A 21 -1.04 -10.52 2.13
CA LEU A 21 -0.18 -10.95 3.26
C LEU A 21 -0.41 -12.43 3.58
N ARG A 22 0.67 -13.22 3.55
CA ARG A 22 0.64 -14.67 3.77
C ARG A 22 1.21 -15.07 5.12
N ALA A 23 2.29 -14.40 5.51
CA ALA A 23 2.95 -14.65 6.79
C ALA A 23 3.68 -13.40 7.28
N LEU A 24 3.80 -13.29 8.60
CA LEU A 24 4.42 -12.16 9.30
C LEU A 24 5.23 -12.69 10.48
N TRP A 25 6.47 -12.24 10.58
CA TRP A 25 7.36 -12.48 11.72
C TRP A 25 7.92 -11.17 12.23
N ARG A 26 8.34 -11.16 13.49
CA ARG A 26 8.96 -10.00 14.14
C ARG A 26 10.18 -10.44 14.93
N ASP A 27 11.26 -9.68 14.80
CA ASP A 27 12.48 -9.80 15.60
C ASP A 27 12.90 -8.42 16.09
N GLY A 28 12.62 -8.13 17.37
CA GLY A 28 12.76 -6.78 17.92
C GLY A 28 11.94 -5.73 17.15
N ASP A 29 12.66 -4.78 16.54
CA ASP A 29 12.10 -3.69 15.73
C ASP A 29 12.08 -4.00 14.22
N GLU A 30 12.60 -5.16 13.81
CA GLU A 30 12.49 -5.65 12.44
C GLU A 30 11.22 -6.49 12.27
N MET A 31 10.57 -6.31 11.13
CA MET A 31 9.42 -7.10 10.71
C MET A 31 9.72 -7.74 9.36
N PHE A 32 9.29 -9.00 9.22
CA PHE A 32 9.45 -9.78 8.01
C PHE A 32 8.09 -10.22 7.53
N ALA A 33 7.84 -10.15 6.23
CA ALA A 33 6.57 -10.58 5.66
C ALA A 33 6.77 -11.37 4.36
N GLU A 34 5.92 -12.36 4.16
CA GLU A 34 5.70 -12.96 2.85
C GLU A 34 4.38 -12.43 2.29
N VAL A 35 4.45 -11.83 1.10
CA VAL A 35 3.29 -11.28 0.39
C VAL A 35 3.21 -11.88 -1.00
N GLN A 36 2.00 -12.11 -1.48
CA GLN A 36 1.74 -12.68 -2.81
C GLN A 36 0.56 -11.99 -3.45
N LEU A 37 0.69 -11.68 -4.73
CA LEU A 37 -0.36 -11.09 -5.54
C LEU A 37 -1.51 -12.11 -5.67
N PRO A 38 -2.74 -11.77 -5.23
CA PRO A 38 -3.89 -12.66 -5.33
C PRO A 38 -4.59 -12.60 -6.69
N VAL A 39 -4.03 -11.86 -7.64
CA VAL A 39 -4.52 -11.64 -9.02
C VAL A 39 -3.38 -11.84 -10.01
N ASP A 40 -3.70 -11.94 -11.30
CA ASP A 40 -2.68 -12.01 -12.35
C ASP A 40 -1.85 -10.72 -12.37
N ALA A 41 -0.54 -10.85 -12.64
CA ALA A 41 0.35 -9.71 -12.72
C ALA A 41 0.25 -9.02 -14.09
N ASP A 42 -0.10 -7.74 -14.07
CA ASP A 42 -0.02 -6.85 -15.23
C ASP A 42 1.43 -6.34 -15.47
N GLU A 43 1.63 -5.48 -16.48
CA GLU A 43 2.93 -4.91 -16.91
C GLU A 43 3.56 -3.88 -15.92
N PHE A 44 3.37 -4.05 -14.61
CA PHE A 44 3.99 -3.18 -13.60
C PHE A 44 5.44 -3.57 -13.30
N GLY A 45 6.26 -2.58 -12.93
CA GLY A 45 7.57 -2.85 -12.32
C GLY A 45 7.43 -3.65 -11.03
N VAL A 46 6.63 -3.13 -10.08
CA VAL A 46 6.06 -3.88 -8.96
C VAL A 46 4.56 -3.60 -8.95
N HIS A 47 3.74 -4.65 -8.86
CA HIS A 47 2.28 -4.47 -8.84
C HIS A 47 1.86 -3.64 -7.61
N PRO A 48 1.03 -2.60 -7.74
CA PRO A 48 0.65 -1.72 -6.63
C PRO A 48 0.07 -2.46 -5.42
N ALA A 49 -0.82 -3.43 -5.64
CA ALA A 49 -1.38 -4.24 -4.55
C ALA A 49 -0.34 -5.13 -3.84
N LEU A 50 0.71 -5.56 -4.55
CA LEU A 50 1.80 -6.34 -3.96
C LEU A 50 2.71 -5.45 -3.11
N LEU A 51 3.01 -4.23 -3.61
CA LEU A 51 3.78 -3.25 -2.87
C LEU A 51 3.02 -2.75 -1.63
N ASP A 52 1.72 -2.50 -1.73
CA ASP A 52 0.89 -2.08 -0.60
C ASP A 52 0.78 -3.17 0.46
N ALA A 53 0.57 -4.43 0.04
CA ALA A 53 0.57 -5.58 0.95
C ALA A 53 1.88 -5.70 1.76
N ALA A 54 3.02 -5.29 1.18
CA ALA A 54 4.31 -5.27 1.86
C ALA A 54 4.36 -4.29 3.05
N LEU A 55 3.43 -3.33 3.12
CA LEU A 55 3.32 -2.32 4.18
C LEU A 55 2.33 -2.69 5.29
N HIS A 56 1.50 -3.72 5.07
CA HIS A 56 0.49 -4.16 6.04
C HIS A 56 1.02 -4.60 7.41
N PRO A 57 2.31 -4.98 7.58
CA PRO A 57 2.89 -5.18 8.90
C PRO A 57 3.06 -3.89 9.73
N LEU A 58 3.07 -2.72 9.10
CA LEU A 58 3.45 -1.45 9.74
C LEU A 58 2.41 -0.88 10.73
N PRO A 59 1.09 -0.94 10.50
CA PRO A 59 0.11 -0.31 11.38
C PRO A 59 0.09 -0.90 12.79
N SER A 60 -0.04 -0.02 13.80
CA SER A 60 -0.31 -0.41 15.18
C SER A 60 -1.24 0.60 15.85
N GLY A 61 -2.37 0.14 16.37
CA GLY A 61 -3.29 0.91 17.23
C GLY A 61 -4.08 2.06 16.57
N ASP A 62 -3.57 2.66 15.50
CA ASP A 62 -4.17 3.78 14.77
C ASP A 62 -4.12 3.55 13.25
N LEU A 63 -4.89 4.36 12.50
CA LEU A 63 -4.82 4.44 11.04
C LEU A 63 -3.62 5.32 10.62
N TRP A 64 -2.69 4.73 9.88
CA TRP A 64 -1.47 5.34 9.39
C TRP A 64 -1.36 5.08 7.89
N VAL A 65 -1.03 6.11 7.11
CA VAL A 65 -0.87 5.97 5.66
C VAL A 65 0.57 6.34 5.24
N PRO A 66 1.11 5.71 4.19
CA PRO A 66 2.34 6.16 3.54
C PRO A 66 2.20 7.62 3.09
N PHE A 67 3.13 8.48 3.53
CA PHE A 67 3.08 9.93 3.23
C PHE A 67 4.24 10.38 2.36
N SER A 68 5.47 9.99 2.69
CA SER A 68 6.65 10.32 1.89
C SER A 68 7.56 9.12 1.68
N TRP A 69 8.16 9.06 0.49
CA TRP A 69 9.06 8.01 0.06
C TRP A 69 10.34 8.63 -0.48
N SER A 70 11.49 8.12 -0.04
CA SER A 70 12.81 8.56 -0.48
C SER A 70 13.70 7.37 -0.79
N GLY A 71 14.54 7.49 -1.83
CA GLY A 71 15.46 6.43 -2.22
C GLY A 71 14.77 5.16 -2.74
N VAL A 72 13.60 5.29 -3.38
CA VAL A 72 12.93 4.17 -4.03
C VAL A 72 13.76 3.67 -5.20
N ARG A 73 14.10 2.38 -5.22
CA ARG A 73 14.85 1.73 -6.29
C ARG A 73 14.16 0.43 -6.69
N LEU A 74 13.94 0.29 -7.99
CA LEU A 74 13.50 -0.95 -8.62
C LEU A 74 14.72 -1.71 -9.13
N HIS A 75 14.81 -3.00 -8.79
CA HIS A 75 15.95 -3.86 -9.12
C HIS A 75 15.56 -4.95 -10.13
N SER A 76 14.33 -5.44 -10.06
CA SER A 76 13.77 -6.42 -10.99
C SER A 76 12.26 -6.24 -11.14
N VAL A 77 11.66 -6.85 -12.16
CA VAL A 77 10.24 -6.69 -12.52
C VAL A 77 9.54 -8.04 -12.65
N GLY A 78 8.21 -8.05 -12.63
CA GLY A 78 7.41 -9.26 -12.82
C GLY A 78 7.31 -10.16 -11.59
N ALA A 79 7.75 -9.69 -10.42
CA ALA A 79 7.58 -10.42 -9.18
C ALA A 79 6.08 -10.50 -8.81
N THR A 80 5.58 -11.71 -8.61
CA THR A 80 4.21 -11.99 -8.11
C THR A 80 4.19 -12.28 -6.61
N ALA A 81 5.35 -12.46 -5.99
CA ALA A 81 5.50 -12.68 -4.56
C ALA A 81 6.77 -12.01 -4.05
N LEU A 82 6.73 -11.51 -2.81
CA LEU A 82 7.85 -10.86 -2.15
C LEU A 82 8.09 -11.43 -0.75
N ARG A 83 9.36 -11.55 -0.40
CA ARG A 83 9.87 -11.61 0.97
C ARG A 83 10.36 -10.23 1.36
N VAL A 84 9.73 -9.64 2.36
CA VAL A 84 9.89 -8.24 2.74
C VAL A 84 10.60 -8.18 4.09
N ARG A 85 11.56 -7.26 4.21
CA ARG A 85 12.11 -6.82 5.50
C ARG A 85 11.81 -5.34 5.70
N LEU A 86 11.24 -5.03 6.84
CA LEU A 86 10.92 -3.69 7.30
C LEU A 86 11.71 -3.42 8.59
N SER A 87 12.35 -2.27 8.69
CA SER A 87 13.01 -1.82 9.92
C SER A 87 12.61 -0.37 10.19
N ARG A 88 12.37 -0.03 11.45
CA ARG A 88 12.18 1.37 11.87
C ARG A 88 13.41 1.92 12.56
N ASP A 89 13.75 3.16 12.25
CA ASP A 89 14.71 3.91 13.05
C ASP A 89 14.04 4.58 14.28
N ALA A 90 14.86 5.26 15.08
CA ALA A 90 14.40 5.94 16.29
C ALA A 90 13.42 7.10 16.02
N ASP A 91 13.46 7.67 14.81
CA ASP A 91 12.58 8.76 14.38
C ASP A 91 11.29 8.22 13.72
N GLY A 92 11.12 6.89 13.68
CA GLY A 92 9.97 6.21 13.11
C GLY A 92 9.99 6.08 11.57
N ALA A 93 11.10 6.43 10.92
CA ALA A 93 11.28 6.22 9.49
C ALA A 93 11.41 4.73 9.19
N VAL A 94 10.69 4.26 8.17
CA VAL A 94 10.67 2.87 7.78
C VAL A 94 11.61 2.66 6.60
N ARG A 95 12.51 1.69 6.70
CA ARG A 95 13.24 1.16 5.55
C ARG A 95 12.56 -0.10 5.05
N LEU A 96 12.41 -0.24 3.74
CA LEU A 96 11.84 -1.43 3.10
C LEU A 96 12.85 -2.04 2.14
N VAL A 97 13.03 -3.36 2.23
CA VAL A 97 13.73 -4.13 1.21
C VAL A 97 12.92 -5.38 0.89
N ALA A 98 12.66 -5.64 -0.38
CA ALA A 98 11.87 -6.77 -0.83
C ALA A 98 12.64 -7.59 -1.88
N PHE A 99 12.52 -8.91 -1.75
CA PHE A 99 13.14 -9.92 -2.61
C PHE A 99 12.08 -10.85 -3.16
N ASP A 100 12.32 -11.48 -4.30
CA ASP A 100 11.45 -12.54 -4.81
C ASP A 100 11.69 -13.88 -4.07
N GLY A 101 10.97 -14.93 -4.49
CA GLY A 101 11.12 -16.27 -3.92
C GLY A 101 12.50 -16.91 -4.13
N ALA A 102 13.28 -16.43 -5.10
CA ALA A 102 14.65 -16.86 -5.37
C ALA A 102 15.70 -16.05 -4.60
N GLY A 103 15.28 -15.01 -3.86
CA GLY A 103 16.17 -14.11 -3.13
C GLY A 103 16.78 -13.01 -3.98
N VAL A 104 16.27 -12.77 -5.20
CA VAL A 104 16.70 -11.66 -6.05
C VAL A 104 16.05 -10.37 -5.54
N PRO A 105 16.81 -9.27 -5.38
CA PRO A 105 16.23 -7.99 -5.00
C PRO A 105 15.18 -7.53 -6.01
N VAL A 106 14.04 -7.03 -5.53
CA VAL A 106 12.94 -6.51 -6.36
C VAL A 106 12.80 -5.01 -6.17
N VAL A 107 12.57 -4.56 -4.95
CA VAL A 107 12.42 -3.13 -4.63
C VAL A 107 13.05 -2.80 -3.28
N SER A 108 13.65 -1.63 -3.18
CA SER A 108 14.11 -1.07 -1.91
C SER A 108 13.67 0.37 -1.76
N VAL A 109 13.44 0.78 -0.52
CA VAL A 109 13.11 2.14 -0.12
C VAL A 109 13.99 2.50 1.05
N ASP A 110 14.78 3.57 0.89
CA ASP A 110 15.70 4.00 1.92
C ASP A 110 14.94 4.65 3.10
N GLU A 111 13.90 5.44 2.82
CA GLU A 111 13.04 6.04 3.84
C GLU A 111 11.57 6.10 3.39
N LEU A 112 10.68 5.58 4.23
CA LEU A 112 9.22 5.71 4.16
C LEU A 112 8.72 6.34 5.46
N ARG A 113 8.06 7.51 5.36
CA ARG A 113 7.36 8.14 6.49
C ARG A 113 5.87 7.85 6.42
N LEU A 114 5.31 7.54 7.58
CA LEU A 114 3.88 7.35 7.76
C LEU A 114 3.27 8.60 8.40
N GLN A 115 2.03 8.90 8.03
CA GLN A 115 1.26 9.96 8.67
C GLN A 115 -0.01 9.37 9.27
N LYS A 116 -0.32 9.79 10.50
CA LYS A 116 -1.57 9.42 11.17
C LYS A 116 -2.72 10.10 10.46
N MET A 117 -3.79 9.34 10.21
CA MET A 117 -5.02 9.87 9.65
C MET A 117 -6.20 9.42 10.50
N SER A 118 -7.15 10.32 10.76
CA SER A 118 -8.40 9.96 11.41
C SER A 118 -9.47 9.59 10.36
N ARG A 119 -10.44 8.76 10.75
CA ARG A 119 -11.57 8.42 9.87
C ARG A 119 -12.39 9.67 9.51
N GLU A 120 -12.48 10.63 10.43
CA GLU A 120 -13.16 11.90 10.24
C GLU A 120 -12.44 12.78 9.22
N GLN A 121 -11.09 12.81 9.25
CA GLN A 121 -10.29 13.52 8.24
C GLN A 121 -10.48 12.93 6.85
N LEU A 122 -10.52 11.60 6.75
CA LEU A 122 -10.78 10.92 5.49
C LEU A 122 -12.22 11.18 4.99
N GLY A 123 -13.20 11.10 5.88
CA GLY A 123 -14.60 11.40 5.57
C GLY A 123 -14.80 12.85 5.14
N ALA A 124 -14.14 13.81 5.80
CA ALA A 124 -14.18 15.22 5.43
C ALA A 124 -13.49 15.51 4.09
N ALA A 125 -12.41 14.79 3.74
CA ALA A 125 -11.76 14.92 2.43
C ALA A 125 -12.69 14.43 1.29
N VAL A 126 -13.46 13.37 1.52
CA VAL A 126 -14.43 12.84 0.55
C VAL A 126 -15.70 13.69 0.48
N ALA A 127 -16.17 14.19 1.63
CA ALA A 127 -17.40 14.99 1.72
C ALA A 127 -17.19 16.48 1.41
N GLY A 128 -15.97 16.98 1.53
CA GLY A 128 -15.60 18.40 1.39
C GLY A 128 -14.98 18.77 0.04
N GLY A 129 -14.93 17.84 -0.92
CA GLY A 129 -14.59 18.18 -2.30
C GLY A 129 -15.72 19.00 -2.93
N ASP A 130 -15.36 20.01 -3.73
CA ASP A 130 -16.32 20.66 -4.63
C ASP A 130 -17.09 19.58 -5.42
N PRO A 131 -18.39 19.77 -5.68
CA PRO A 131 -19.16 18.80 -6.45
C PRO A 131 -18.44 18.47 -7.76
N LEU A 132 -18.31 17.16 -8.04
CA LEU A 132 -17.74 16.71 -9.30
C LEU A 132 -18.71 17.06 -10.43
N TYR A 133 -18.22 17.78 -11.43
CA TYR A 133 -18.98 18.11 -12.63
C TYR A 133 -18.69 17.08 -13.72
N GLU A 134 -19.73 16.55 -14.37
CA GLU A 134 -19.59 15.76 -15.60
C GLU A 134 -19.93 16.61 -16.83
N VAL A 135 -19.24 16.37 -17.95
CA VAL A 135 -19.63 16.96 -19.23
C VAL A 135 -20.81 16.18 -19.80
N ARG A 136 -21.98 16.82 -19.80
CA ARG A 136 -23.17 16.29 -20.48
C ARG A 136 -23.39 17.04 -21.78
N TRP A 137 -23.23 16.34 -22.90
CA TRP A 137 -23.62 16.85 -24.21
C TRP A 137 -25.14 16.83 -24.33
N VAL A 138 -25.71 17.95 -24.79
CA VAL A 138 -27.14 18.08 -25.05
C VAL A 138 -27.31 18.31 -26.54
N ASP A 139 -28.16 17.51 -27.17
CA ASP A 139 -28.46 17.67 -28.58
C ASP A 139 -29.12 19.03 -28.81
N VAL A 140 -28.54 19.82 -29.71
CA VAL A 140 -29.10 21.10 -30.16
C VAL A 140 -29.52 21.01 -31.64
N PRO A 141 -30.66 21.60 -32.03
CA PRO A 141 -31.08 21.63 -33.43
C PRO A 141 -30.00 22.28 -34.30
N VAL A 142 -29.74 21.68 -35.47
CA VAL A 142 -28.83 22.27 -36.45
C VAL A 142 -29.52 23.50 -37.09
N PRO A 143 -28.89 24.69 -37.08
CA PRO A 143 -29.43 25.87 -37.77
C PRO A 143 -29.57 25.61 -39.28
N ALA A 144 -30.62 26.15 -39.88
CA ALA A 144 -30.91 26.06 -41.32
C ALA A 144 -29.91 26.85 -42.18
#